data_AF-X1E6B7-F1
#
_entry.id   AF-X1E6B7-F1
#
_cell.length_a   1.000
_cell.length_b   1.000
_cell.length_c   1.000
_cell.angle_alpha   90.00
_cell.angle_beta   90.00
_cell.angle_gamma   90.00
#
_symmetry.space_group_name_H-M   'P 1'
#
loop_
_entity.id
_entity.type
_entity.pdbx_description
1 polymer ?
#
loop_
_entity_poly.entity_id
_entity_poly.type
_entity_poly.pdbx_seq_one_letter_code
_entity_poly.pdbx_strand_id
1 'polypeptide(L)'
;MNENKKRGILILPALILVALITQIPLIITIYNSMIRWIIVRPDLSKKFIGLQYYKRIFTSGEFWLVFQNTIVLTIISLVVCLILGIL
;
A
#
# COMPACT_ATOMS: atom_id res chain seq x y z
N MET A 1 -5.20 -30.05 29.16
CA MET A 1 -4.65 -29.20 28.07
C MET A 1 -5.53 -27.96 27.96
N ASN A 2 -5.02 -26.78 28.35
CA ASN A 2 -5.79 -25.56 28.63
C ASN A 2 -6.68 -25.11 27.45
N GLU A 3 -7.93 -24.75 27.75
CA GLU A 3 -8.96 -24.28 26.81
C GLU A 3 -8.47 -23.10 25.91
N ASN A 4 -7.58 -22.25 26.43
CA ASN A 4 -6.95 -21.17 25.67
C ASN A 4 -6.07 -21.68 24.51
N LYS A 5 -5.40 -22.82 24.66
CA LYS A 5 -4.54 -23.41 23.63
C LYS A 5 -5.36 -24.04 22.51
N LYS A 6 -6.55 -24.57 22.83
CA LYS A 6 -7.50 -25.13 21.84
C LYS A 6 -8.08 -24.01 20.96
N ARG A 7 -8.44 -22.87 21.55
CA ARG A 7 -8.91 -21.68 20.82
C ARG A 7 -7.85 -21.17 19.83
N GLY A 8 -6.61 -21.05 20.27
CA GLY A 8 -5.50 -20.63 19.41
C GLY A 8 -5.31 -21.55 18.20
N ILE A 9 -5.32 -22.87 18.41
CA ILE A 9 -5.22 -23.87 17.33
C ILE A 9 -6.41 -23.84 16.36
N LEU A 10 -7.62 -23.51 16.84
CA LEU A 10 -8.81 -23.42 16.00
C LEU A 10 -8.80 -22.16 15.10
N ILE A 11 -8.24 -21.06 15.60
CA ILE A 11 -8.16 -19.77 14.89
C ILE A 11 -6.94 -19.70 13.96
N LEU A 12 -5.87 -20.44 14.29
CA LEU A 12 -4.61 -20.47 13.54
C LEU A 12 -4.78 -20.71 12.02
N PRO A 13 -5.57 -21.68 11.53
CA PRO A 13 -5.73 -21.88 10.08
C PRO A 13 -6.41 -20.70 9.38
N ALA A 14 -7.40 -20.07 10.01
CA ALA A 14 -8.04 -18.87 9.46
C ALA A 14 -7.07 -17.69 9.42
N LEU A 15 -6.25 -17.51 10.47
CA LEU A 15 -5.23 -16.47 10.52
C LEU A 15 -4.17 -16.65 9.44
N ILE A 16 -3.67 -17.88 9.24
CA ILE A 16 -2.71 -18.19 8.18
C ILE A 16 -3.31 -17.88 6.81
N LEU A 17 -4.56 -18.26 6.57
CA LEU A 17 -5.24 -18.03 5.30
C LEU A 17 -5.39 -16.52 5.01
N VAL A 18 -5.84 -15.73 5.99
CA VAL A 18 -5.93 -14.26 5.86
C VAL A 18 -4.54 -13.65 5.65
N ALA A 19 -3.53 -14.11 6.38
CA ALA A 19 -2.16 -13.65 6.20
C ALA A 19 -1.66 -13.96 4.78
N LEU A 20 -1.84 -15.17 4.28
CA LEU A 20 -1.39 -15.52 2.92
C LEU A 20 -2.11 -14.69 1.85
N ILE A 21 -3.43 -14.57 1.94
CA ILE A 21 -4.23 -13.81 0.97
C ILE A 21 -3.87 -12.32 0.98
N THR A 22 -3.46 -11.77 2.13
CA THR A 22 -3.04 -10.36 2.22
C THR A 22 -1.57 -10.16 1.85
N GLN A 23 -0.68 -11.04 2.31
CA GLN A 23 0.76 -10.89 2.09
C GLN A 23 1.19 -11.20 0.66
N ILE A 24 0.63 -12.23 0.01
CA ILE A 24 0.98 -12.58 -1.38
C ILE A 24 0.79 -11.40 -2.35
N PRO A 25 -0.38 -10.73 -2.43
CA PRO A 25 -0.54 -9.59 -3.33
C PRO A 25 0.33 -8.40 -2.93
N LEU A 26 0.63 -8.23 -1.65
CA LEU A 26 1.51 -7.17 -1.15
C LEU A 26 2.95 -7.37 -1.65
N ILE A 27 3.47 -8.59 -1.58
CA ILE A 27 4.80 -8.95 -2.10
C ILE A 27 4.84 -8.74 -3.62
N ILE A 28 3.81 -9.17 -4.35
CA ILE A 28 3.70 -8.95 -5.80
C ILE A 28 3.70 -7.45 -6.12
N THR A 29 2.99 -6.65 -5.33
CA THR A 29 2.91 -5.19 -5.49
C THR A 29 4.28 -4.55 -5.29
N ILE A 30 5.01 -4.95 -4.25
CA ILE A 30 6.38 -4.46 -3.99
C ILE A 30 7.30 -4.82 -5.16
N TYR A 31 7.26 -6.07 -5.63
CA TYR A 31 8.06 -6.51 -6.78
C TYR A 31 7.75 -5.69 -8.04
N ASN A 32 6.46 -5.49 -8.33
CA ASN A 32 6.01 -4.69 -9.47
C ASN A 32 6.40 -3.22 -9.34
N SER A 33 6.45 -2.67 -8.14
CA SER A 33 6.83 -1.27 -7.89
C SER A 33 8.29 -0.98 -8.25
N MET A 34 9.15 -2.00 -8.28
CA MET A 34 10.55 -1.90 -8.74
C MET A 34 10.71 -2.11 -10.27
N ILE A 35 9.64 -2.47 -10.97
CA ILE A 35 9.64 -2.75 -12.40
C ILE A 35 8.98 -1.61 -13.15
N ARG A 36 9.65 -1.13 -14.19
CA ARG A 36 9.03 -0.22 -15.14
C ARG A 36 8.20 -1.05 -16.12
N TRP A 37 6.88 -1.06 -15.92
CA TRP A 37 5.94 -1.67 -16.84
C TRP A 37 4.87 -0.69 -17.28
N ILE A 38 4.78 -0.44 -18.59
CA ILE A 38 3.74 0.38 -19.20
C ILE A 38 2.75 -0.59 -19.86
N ILE A 39 1.58 -0.78 -19.23
CA ILE A 39 0.58 -1.76 -19.69
C ILE A 39 0.05 -1.41 -21.09
N VAL A 40 -0.06 -0.11 -21.40
CA VAL A 40 -0.55 0.41 -22.69
C VAL A 40 0.47 0.30 -23.84
N ARG A 41 1.72 -0.07 -23.54
CA ARG A 41 2.79 -0.23 -24.53
C ARG A 41 3.51 -1.55 -24.31
N PRO A 42 2.92 -2.68 -24.76
CA PRO A 42 3.50 -4.01 -24.60
C PRO A 42 4.80 -4.19 -25.40
N ASP A 43 5.07 -3.31 -26.35
CA ASP A 43 6.32 -3.17 -27.10
C ASP A 43 7.52 -2.77 -26.23
N LEU A 44 7.26 -2.08 -25.11
CA LEU A 44 8.29 -1.71 -24.15
C LEU A 44 8.53 -2.86 -23.17
N SER A 45 9.68 -3.53 -23.30
CA SER A 45 10.09 -4.62 -22.41
C SER A 45 10.02 -4.20 -20.94
N LYS A 46 9.47 -5.09 -20.09
CA LYS A 46 9.49 -4.93 -18.63
C LYS A 46 10.94 -4.81 -18.16
N LYS A 47 11.34 -3.63 -17.69
CA LYS A 47 12.71 -3.41 -17.21
C LYS A 47 12.71 -3.31 -15.69
N PHE A 48 13.45 -4.19 -15.03
CA PHE A 48 13.74 -4.05 -13.61
C PHE A 48 14.69 -2.85 -13.43
N ILE A 49 14.19 -1.79 -12.79
CA ILE A 49 14.96 -0.55 -12.57
C ILE A 49 15.22 -0.30 -11.08
N GLY A 50 14.75 -1.20 -10.21
CA GLY A 50 14.98 -1.14 -8.78
C GLY A 50 14.55 0.19 -8.17
N LEU A 51 15.38 0.73 -7.28
CA LEU A 51 15.12 1.96 -6.53
C LEU A 51 15.31 3.26 -7.35
N GLN A 52 15.81 3.18 -8.59
CA GLN A 52 16.05 4.38 -9.40
C GLN A 52 14.76 5.11 -9.75
N TYR A 53 13.64 4.38 -9.87
CA TYR A 53 12.32 4.94 -10.12
C TYR A 53 11.88 5.89 -9.00
N TYR A 54 12.03 5.44 -7.75
CA TYR A 54 11.67 6.22 -6.58
C TYR A 54 12.50 7.50 -6.47
N LYS A 55 13.82 7.42 -6.68
CA LYS A 55 14.69 8.61 -6.68
C LYS A 55 14.17 9.68 -7.66
N ARG A 56 13.78 9.28 -8.86
CA ARG A 56 13.23 10.20 -9.88
C ARG A 56 11.91 10.85 -9.42
N ILE A 57 11.03 10.09 -8.78
CA ILE A 57 9.76 10.62 -8.26
C ILE A 57 10.02 11.67 -7.18
N PHE A 58 10.88 11.37 -6.21
CA PHE A 58 11.20 12.30 -5.12
C PHE A 58 11.91 13.59 -5.57
N THR A 59 12.56 13.60 -6.73
CA THR A 59 13.17 14.82 -7.29
C THR A 59 12.20 15.61 -8.18
N SER A 60 11.02 15.06 -8.51
CA SER A 60 10.07 15.75 -9.39
C SER A 60 9.21 16.77 -8.63
N GLY A 61 9.14 18.01 -9.14
CA GLY A 61 8.32 19.08 -8.52
C GLY A 61 6.82 18.76 -8.52
N GLU A 62 6.33 18.13 -9.59
CA GLU A 62 4.93 17.68 -9.71
C GLU A 62 4.52 16.73 -8.59
N PHE A 63 5.40 15.79 -8.20
CA PHE A 63 5.13 14.88 -7.10
C PHE A 63 4.90 15.64 -5.79
N TRP A 64 5.77 16.62 -5.48
CA TRP A 64 5.65 17.40 -4.25
C TRP A 64 4.41 18.29 -4.23
N LEU A 65 4.03 18.87 -5.37
CA LEU A 65 2.81 19.65 -5.49
C LEU A 65 1.58 18.78 -5.20
N VAL A 66 1.46 17.63 -5.85
CA VAL A 66 0.34 16.69 -5.64
C VAL A 66 0.33 16.13 -4.21
N PHE A 67 1.51 15.83 -3.66
CA PHE A 67 1.67 15.33 -2.30
C PHE A 67 1.18 16.35 -1.26
N GLN A 68 1.58 17.62 -1.39
CA GLN A 68 1.13 18.71 -0.51
C GLN A 68 -0.39 18.91 -0.60
N ASN A 69 -0.95 18.94 -1.81
CA ASN A 69 -2.39 19.07 -2.00
C ASN A 69 -3.17 17.93 -1.31
N THR A 70 -2.66 16.69 -1.42
CA THR A 70 -3.29 15.52 -0.78
C THR A 70 -3.26 15.62 0.74
N ILE A 71 -2.15 16.08 1.32
CA ILE A 71 -2.04 16.30 2.76
C ILE A 71 -3.02 17.36 3.22
N VAL A 72 -3.05 18.52 2.55
CA VAL A 72 -3.96 19.62 2.89
C VAL A 72 -5.42 19.15 2.84
N LEU A 73 -5.81 18.44 1.77
CA LEU A 73 -7.16 17.91 1.62
C LEU A 73 -7.50 16.89 2.73
N THR A 74 -6.56 16.00 3.07
CA THR A 74 -6.75 15.00 4.13
C THR A 74 -6.95 15.68 5.50
N ILE A 75 -6.13 16.68 5.81
CA ILE A 75 -6.21 17.41 7.09
C ILE A 75 -7.54 18.16 7.18
N ILE A 76 -7.90 18.92 6.15
CA ILE A 76 -9.17 19.66 6.13
C ILE A 76 -10.34 18.71 6.32
N SER A 77 -10.36 17.60 5.57
CA SER A 77 -11.39 16.57 5.67
C SER A 77 -11.49 15.99 7.08
N LEU A 78 -10.35 15.64 7.69
CA LEU A 78 -10.31 15.08 9.05
C LEU A 78 -10.83 16.09 10.09
N VAL A 79 -10.39 17.35 10.01
CA VAL A 79 -10.82 18.41 10.94
C VAL A 79 -12.32 18.65 10.83
N VAL A 80 -12.86 18.75 9.62
CA VAL A 80 -14.29 18.93 9.39
C VAL A 80 -15.08 17.75 9.94
N CYS A 81 -14.66 16.52 9.65
CA CYS A 81 -15.31 15.31 10.18
C CYS A 81 -15.29 15.26 11.72
N LEU A 82 -14.20 15.67 12.37
CA LEU A 82 -14.11 15.68 13.83
C LEU A 82 -15.03 16.74 14.44
N ILE A 83 -15.08 17.94 13.86
CA ILE A 83 -15.96 19.02 14.35
C ILE A 83 -17.43 18.64 14.17
N LEU A 84 -17.79 18.09 13.01
CA LEU A 84 -19.16 17.65 12.76
C LEU A 84 -19.54 16.40 13.55
N GLY A 85 -18.58 15.52 13.84
CA GLY A 85 -18.85 14.30 14.60
C GLY A 85 -19.01 14.54 16.11
N ILE A 86 -18.46 15.63 16.63
CA ILE A 86 -18.60 16.01 18.05
C ILE A 86 -19.77 16.95 18.34
N LEU A 87 -20.23 17.70 17.33
CA LEU A 87 -21.39 18.58 17.40
C LEU A 87 -22.70 17.78 17.30
#